data_AF-A0A6P3GLK8-F1
#
_entry.id   AF-A0A6P3GLK8-F1
#
_cell.length_a   1.000
_cell.length_b   1.000
_cell.length_c   1.000
_cell.angle_alpha   90.00
_cell.angle_beta   90.00
_cell.angle_gamma   90.00
#
_symmetry.space_group_name_H-M   'P 1'
#
loop_
_entity.id
_entity.type
_entity.pdbx_description
1 polymer ?
#
loop_
_entity_poly.entity_id
_entity_poly.type
_entity_poly.pdbx_seq_one_letter_code
_entity_poly.pdbx_strand_id
1 'polypeptide(L)'
;MQPVSPEEKPNPLQDANVCSRLFSWWLNPLFKIGYERKLKQDDLYSVLPEYRSQSLGEQLQGYWDQEVKRAEKDAREPSLTKAIIKCYWKSYVVWGIFTFREEGTRVVQPIFLGKMISYVENSNSVTLHEAYSYAAGLSACVLVWAVLHHLYFYHMQRVGMRLRVAVCHMIYCKALHLSSSAMGKTTTCQIVNLLSNDVNRFDQISMFLHYLWVGPLQAIAVTALLWMEIGIPCLAGMAVLIILLLVQSCFGKLFSSLRSKTAELTDDRIRTISKVTTGIKTIKMNAWEKSFIDLIPGLRREEISKILRSSYLRGMNLALFFAASKIMIFVTFITNELLDNLITASQVFVVVTLFEALQFSSTLYFPMAVEKVSEAVVSIRRIK
;
A
#
# COMPACT_ATOMS: atom_id res chain seq x y z
N MET A 1 19.70 20.17 36.92
CA MET A 1 20.44 19.70 35.73
C MET A 1 19.65 18.55 35.15
N GLN A 2 19.08 18.70 33.95
CA GLN A 2 18.58 17.53 33.20
C GLN A 2 19.77 16.60 32.95
N PRO A 3 19.61 15.27 33.08
CA PRO A 3 20.69 14.36 32.78
C PRO A 3 21.09 14.56 31.32
N VAL A 4 22.39 14.74 31.08
CA VAL A 4 22.99 14.73 29.74
C VAL A 4 22.44 13.51 29.02
N SER A 5 21.84 13.74 27.85
CA SER A 5 21.30 12.66 27.01
C SER A 5 22.31 11.53 26.94
N PRO A 6 21.93 10.26 27.18
CA PRO A 6 22.82 9.14 26.93
C PRO A 6 23.35 9.27 25.49
N GLU A 7 24.65 9.06 25.30
CA GLU A 7 25.30 9.13 23.99
C GLU A 7 24.47 8.34 22.98
N GLU A 8 23.86 9.06 22.02
CA GLU A 8 22.98 8.44 21.04
C GLU A 8 23.81 7.49 20.17
N LYS A 9 23.47 6.19 20.20
CA LYS A 9 24.13 5.19 19.34
C LYS A 9 23.93 5.58 17.88
N PRO A 10 25.00 5.88 17.11
CA PRO A 10 24.84 6.31 15.73
C PRO A 10 24.23 5.19 14.89
N ASN A 11 23.50 5.59 13.85
CA ASN A 11 22.87 4.64 12.95
C ASN A 11 23.91 3.94 12.07
N PRO A 12 24.07 2.60 12.15
CA PRO A 12 25.08 1.87 11.39
C PRO A 12 24.82 1.91 9.87
N LEU A 13 23.64 2.36 9.44
CA LEU A 13 23.35 2.64 8.03
C LEU A 13 24.22 3.78 7.46
N GLN A 14 24.72 4.69 8.30
CA GLN A 14 25.59 5.80 7.86
C GLN A 14 26.88 5.24 7.25
N ASP A 15 27.53 4.31 7.96
CA ASP A 15 28.79 3.70 7.57
C ASP A 15 28.63 2.39 6.76
N ALA A 16 27.38 1.94 6.55
CA ALA A 16 27.10 0.73 5.82
C ALA A 16 27.54 0.86 4.34
N ASN A 17 28.35 -0.10 3.88
CA ASN A 17 28.69 -0.25 2.47
C ASN A 17 27.47 -0.69 1.63
N VAL A 18 27.62 -0.69 0.30
CA VAL A 18 26.53 -1.00 -0.64
C VAL A 18 25.93 -2.39 -0.38
N CYS A 19 26.75 -3.41 -0.14
CA CYS A 19 26.28 -4.77 0.14
C CYS A 19 25.46 -4.83 1.44
N SER A 20 25.94 -4.19 2.51
CA SER A 20 25.24 -4.12 3.79
C SER A 20 23.90 -3.39 3.65
N ARG A 21 23.83 -2.33 2.84
CA ARG A 21 22.59 -1.62 2.51
C ARG A 21 21.62 -2.49 1.72
N LEU A 22 22.12 -3.21 0.70
CA LEU A 22 21.33 -4.05 -0.18
C LEU A 22 20.69 -5.23 0.56
N PHE A 23 21.47 -5.92 1.39
CA PHE A 23 21.01 -7.10 2.14
C PHE A 23 20.49 -6.75 3.55
N SER A 24 20.36 -5.47 3.88
CA SER A 24 19.97 -4.99 5.22
C SER A 24 20.83 -5.58 6.37
N TRP A 25 22.08 -5.92 6.08
CA TRP A 25 22.98 -6.62 7.01
C TRP A 25 23.31 -5.78 8.25
N TRP A 26 23.28 -4.45 8.12
CA TRP A 26 23.49 -3.51 9.21
C TRP A 26 22.49 -3.67 10.38
N LEU A 27 21.35 -4.35 10.19
CA LEU A 27 20.38 -4.65 11.25
C LEU A 27 20.73 -5.88 12.08
N ASN A 28 21.63 -6.76 11.60
CA ASN A 28 21.96 -8.02 12.29
C ASN A 28 22.41 -7.86 13.75
N PRO A 29 23.21 -6.83 14.12
CA PRO A 29 23.56 -6.61 15.52
C PRO A 29 22.33 -6.38 16.41
N LEU A 30 21.34 -5.61 15.94
CA LEU A 30 20.10 -5.35 16.68
C LEU A 30 19.25 -6.63 16.81
N PHE A 31 19.15 -7.43 15.74
CA PHE A 31 18.45 -8.71 15.78
C PHE A 31 19.09 -9.71 16.74
N LYS A 32 20.43 -9.74 16.81
CA LYS A 32 21.15 -10.57 17.78
C LYS A 32 20.82 -10.19 19.22
N ILE A 33 20.81 -8.88 19.54
CA ILE A 33 20.41 -8.40 20.87
C ILE A 33 18.96 -8.79 21.17
N GLY A 34 18.06 -8.62 20.19
CA GLY A 34 16.64 -8.97 20.33
C GLY A 34 16.38 -10.47 20.49
N TYR A 35 17.27 -11.32 19.97
CA TYR A 35 17.24 -12.76 20.18
C TYR A 35 17.70 -13.14 21.60
N GLU A 36 18.77 -12.51 22.09
CA GLU A 36 19.34 -12.80 23.41
C GLU A 36 18.50 -12.23 24.55
N ARG A 37 17.86 -11.06 24.36
CA ARG A 37 17.02 -10.42 25.37
C ARG A 37 15.99 -9.49 24.76
N LYS A 38 14.98 -9.11 25.57
CA LYS A 38 14.03 -8.07 25.19
C LYS A 38 14.76 -6.74 24.95
N LEU A 39 14.49 -6.13 23.79
CA LEU A 39 15.04 -4.83 23.41
C LEU A 39 14.60 -3.73 24.38
N LYS A 40 15.54 -2.85 24.72
CA LYS A 40 15.33 -1.63 25.51
C LYS A 40 15.47 -0.41 24.59
N GLN A 41 15.00 0.75 25.05
CA GLN A 41 15.10 1.99 24.28
C GLN A 41 16.56 2.35 23.92
N ASP A 42 17.50 2.09 24.83
CA ASP A 42 18.93 2.35 24.63
C ASP A 42 19.60 1.42 23.59
N ASP A 43 18.91 0.36 23.14
CA ASP A 43 19.39 -0.53 22.08
C ASP A 43 19.10 0.02 20.69
N LEU A 44 18.16 0.97 20.58
CA LEU A 44 17.76 1.55 19.32
C LEU A 44 18.79 2.57 18.85
N TYR A 45 19.07 2.55 17.55
CA TYR A 45 19.92 3.54 16.92
C TYR A 45 19.23 4.89 16.80
N SER A 46 20.03 5.95 16.82
CA SER A 46 19.58 7.29 16.49
C SER A 46 18.99 7.33 15.07
N VAL A 47 18.09 8.28 14.85
CA VAL A 47 17.59 8.55 13.49
C VAL A 47 18.73 9.11 12.64
N LEU A 48 18.68 8.84 11.32
CA LEU A 48 19.59 9.50 10.38
C LEU A 48 19.41 11.02 10.45
N PRO A 49 20.48 11.83 10.33
CA PRO A 49 20.38 13.29 10.35
C PRO A 49 19.39 13.83 9.32
N GLU A 50 19.37 13.24 8.12
CA GLU A 50 18.42 13.55 7.04
C GLU A 50 16.94 13.25 7.39
N TYR A 51 16.68 12.46 8.44
CA TYR A 51 15.33 12.09 8.89
C TYR A 51 14.89 12.80 10.16
N ARG A 52 15.67 13.76 10.64
CA ARG A 52 15.27 14.61 11.76
C ARG A 52 14.05 15.45 11.38
N SER A 53 13.10 15.55 12.30
CA SER A 53 11.82 16.23 12.08
C SER A 53 11.98 17.70 11.71
N GLN A 54 12.98 18.38 12.29
CA GLN A 54 13.30 19.77 11.99
C GLN A 54 13.66 19.95 10.51
N SER A 55 14.63 19.19 10.00
CA SER A 55 15.08 19.31 8.59
C SER A 55 13.96 18.99 7.60
N LEU A 56 13.23 17.89 7.81
CA LEU A 56 12.13 17.48 6.94
C LEU A 56 10.95 18.47 6.99
N GLY A 57 10.64 18.97 8.18
CA GLY A 57 9.57 19.92 8.42
C GLY A 57 9.85 21.29 7.80
N GLU A 58 11.02 21.86 8.06
CA GLU A 58 11.47 23.13 7.48
C GLU A 58 11.54 23.07 5.96
N GLN A 59 12.00 21.94 5.39
CA GLN A 59 12.03 21.75 3.94
C GLN A 59 10.61 21.83 3.34
N LEU A 60 9.65 21.07 3.89
CA LEU A 60 8.28 21.08 3.38
C LEU A 60 7.58 22.42 3.63
N GLN A 61 7.82 23.04 4.79
CA GLN A 61 7.33 24.38 5.12
C GLN A 61 7.80 25.41 4.09
N GLY A 62 9.09 25.38 3.71
CA GLY A 62 9.62 26.27 2.67
C GLY A 62 8.93 26.11 1.31
N TYR A 63 8.60 24.89 0.90
CA TYR A 63 7.80 24.65 -0.31
C TYR A 63 6.35 25.12 -0.17
N TRP A 64 5.75 24.98 1.02
CA TRP A 64 4.42 25.48 1.32
C TRP A 64 4.37 27.01 1.24
N ASP A 65 5.32 27.71 1.85
CA ASP A 65 5.38 29.18 1.83
C ASP A 65 5.57 29.72 0.41
N GLN A 66 6.37 29.05 -0.42
CA GLN A 66 6.48 29.37 -1.85
C GLN A 66 5.17 29.15 -2.60
N GLU A 67 4.43 28.09 -2.29
CA GLU A 67 3.14 27.82 -2.93
C GLU A 67 2.08 28.84 -2.51
N VAL A 68 2.07 29.29 -1.25
CA VAL A 68 1.19 30.37 -0.77
C VAL A 68 1.46 31.67 -1.51
N LYS A 69 2.73 32.10 -1.63
CA LYS A 69 3.11 33.31 -2.37
C LYS A 69 2.74 33.24 -3.86
N ARG A 70 2.91 32.08 -4.50
CA ARG A 70 2.50 31.87 -5.90
C ARG A 70 0.99 31.91 -6.05
N ALA A 71 0.27 31.28 -5.13
CA ALA A 71 -1.18 31.22 -5.15
C ALA A 71 -1.80 32.62 -5.00
N GLU A 72 -1.22 33.47 -4.15
CA GLU A 72 -1.58 34.88 -4.02
C GLU A 72 -1.36 35.66 -5.32
N LYS A 73 -0.19 35.51 -5.95
CA LYS A 73 0.11 36.15 -7.25
C LYS A 73 -0.83 35.70 -8.38
N ASP A 74 -1.19 34.42 -8.40
CA ASP A 74 -2.05 33.82 -9.42
C ASP A 74 -3.56 33.96 -9.08
N ALA A 75 -3.91 34.68 -8.02
CA ALA A 75 -5.29 34.82 -7.50
C ALA A 75 -6.04 33.48 -7.34
N ARG A 76 -5.33 32.45 -6.85
CA ARG A 76 -5.86 31.08 -6.65
C ARG A 76 -5.65 30.61 -5.22
N GLU A 77 -6.36 29.56 -4.83
CA GLU A 77 -6.09 28.94 -3.53
C GLU A 77 -4.76 28.16 -3.52
N PRO A 78 -4.00 28.20 -2.40
CA PRO A 78 -2.82 27.38 -2.22
C PRO A 78 -3.20 25.89 -2.16
N SER A 79 -2.31 25.03 -2.65
CA SER A 79 -2.53 23.58 -2.69
C SER A 79 -1.42 22.82 -1.99
N LEU A 80 -1.74 22.16 -0.88
CA LEU A 80 -0.78 21.38 -0.11
C LEU A 80 -0.23 20.20 -0.93
N THR A 81 -1.08 19.60 -1.76
CA THR A 81 -0.67 18.56 -2.72
C THR A 81 0.45 19.04 -3.64
N LYS A 82 0.37 20.27 -4.18
CA LYS A 82 1.42 20.83 -5.05
C LYS A 82 2.73 21.03 -4.29
N ALA A 83 2.68 21.51 -3.05
CA ALA A 83 3.86 21.67 -2.21
C ALA A 83 4.53 20.32 -1.90
N ILE A 84 3.74 19.31 -1.52
CA ILE A 84 4.21 17.93 -1.27
C ILE A 84 4.88 17.35 -2.53
N ILE A 85 4.21 17.43 -3.68
CA ILE A 85 4.74 16.90 -4.95
C ILE A 85 6.07 17.60 -5.27
N LYS A 86 6.14 18.93 -5.23
CA LYS A 86 7.38 19.66 -5.53
C LYS A 86 8.53 19.30 -4.57
N CYS A 87 8.23 19.02 -3.31
CA CYS A 87 9.23 18.63 -2.32
C CYS A 87 9.78 17.22 -2.56
N TYR A 88 8.93 16.24 -2.90
CA TYR A 88 9.29 14.82 -2.89
C TYR A 88 9.38 14.15 -4.27
N TRP A 89 8.93 14.77 -5.36
CA TRP A 89 8.81 14.11 -6.67
C TRP A 89 10.11 13.52 -7.20
N LYS A 90 11.26 14.19 -7.02
CA LYS A 90 12.56 13.69 -7.50
C LYS A 90 12.92 12.36 -6.84
N SER A 91 12.81 12.30 -5.51
CA SER A 91 13.06 11.07 -4.76
C SER A 91 12.02 10.01 -5.08
N TYR A 92 10.78 10.40 -5.41
CA TYR A 92 9.69 9.46 -5.68
C TYR A 92 9.82 8.82 -7.07
N VAL A 93 10.00 9.62 -8.13
CA VAL A 93 10.07 9.17 -9.53
C VAL A 93 11.21 8.19 -9.78
N VAL A 94 12.38 8.40 -9.14
CA VAL A 94 13.52 7.48 -9.26
C VAL A 94 13.10 6.06 -8.92
N TRP A 95 12.37 5.84 -7.82
CA TRP A 95 11.93 4.51 -7.42
C TRP A 95 10.78 3.97 -8.28
N GLY A 96 9.97 4.84 -8.89
CA GLY A 96 9.02 4.43 -9.92
C GLY A 96 9.67 3.73 -11.11
N ILE A 97 10.88 4.16 -11.50
CA ILE A 97 11.66 3.47 -12.55
C ILE A 97 12.07 2.07 -12.07
N PHE A 98 12.42 1.90 -10.79
CA PHE A 98 12.72 0.59 -10.22
C PHE A 98 11.51 -0.33 -10.21
N THR A 99 10.31 0.16 -9.86
CA THR A 99 9.06 -0.63 -9.94
C THR A 99 8.74 -1.06 -11.35
N PHE A 100 8.93 -0.17 -12.33
CA PHE A 100 8.70 -0.52 -13.74
C PHE A 100 9.65 -1.62 -14.21
N ARG A 101 10.92 -1.57 -13.80
CA ARG A 101 11.90 -2.63 -14.07
C ARG A 101 11.55 -3.93 -13.35
N GLU A 102 11.11 -3.86 -12.10
CA GLU A 102 10.65 -5.01 -11.32
C GLU A 102 9.51 -5.73 -12.04
N GLU A 103 8.45 -5.01 -12.40
CA GLU A 103 7.30 -5.61 -13.11
C GLU A 103 7.70 -6.10 -14.51
N GLY A 104 8.62 -5.41 -15.18
CA GLY A 104 9.23 -5.89 -16.43
C GLY A 104 9.91 -7.26 -16.26
N THR A 105 10.74 -7.42 -15.22
CA THR A 105 11.40 -8.72 -14.95
C THR A 105 10.40 -9.82 -14.63
N ARG A 106 9.29 -9.50 -13.95
CA ARG A 106 8.22 -10.45 -13.65
C ARG A 106 7.50 -10.96 -14.91
N VAL A 107 7.31 -10.09 -15.90
CA VAL A 107 6.67 -10.43 -17.18
C VAL A 107 7.61 -11.24 -18.09
N VAL A 108 8.93 -11.08 -17.95
CA VAL A 108 9.93 -11.82 -18.74
C VAL A 108 10.15 -13.26 -18.21
N GLN A 109 9.97 -13.51 -16.91
CA GLN A 109 10.14 -14.85 -16.31
C GLN A 109 9.37 -15.99 -17.04
N PRO A 110 8.07 -15.85 -17.36
CA PRO A 110 7.32 -16.85 -18.13
C PRO A 110 7.96 -17.22 -19.47
N ILE A 111 8.58 -16.27 -20.17
CA ILE A 111 9.15 -16.50 -21.50
C ILE A 111 10.34 -17.46 -21.41
N PHE A 112 11.25 -17.25 -20.45
CA PHE A 112 12.36 -18.17 -20.20
C PHE A 112 11.86 -19.56 -19.80
N LEU A 113 10.84 -19.63 -18.95
CA LEU A 113 10.22 -20.89 -18.54
C LEU A 113 9.62 -21.64 -19.74
N GLY A 114 8.89 -20.95 -20.62
CA GLY A 114 8.33 -21.53 -21.84
C GLY A 114 9.40 -22.11 -22.77
N LYS A 115 10.52 -21.40 -22.97
CA LYS A 115 11.65 -21.89 -23.78
C LYS A 115 12.32 -23.11 -23.16
N MET A 116 12.45 -23.16 -21.83
CA MET A 116 12.96 -24.36 -21.14
C MET A 116 12.04 -25.57 -21.31
N ILE A 117 10.71 -25.36 -21.25
CA ILE A 117 9.75 -26.45 -21.45
C ILE A 117 9.79 -26.93 -22.90
N SER A 118 9.86 -26.02 -23.87
CA SER A 118 9.97 -26.35 -25.29
C SER A 118 11.24 -27.16 -25.62
N TYR A 119 12.36 -26.90 -24.93
CA TYR A 119 13.57 -27.73 -25.01
C TYR A 119 13.31 -29.18 -24.57
N VAL A 120 12.59 -29.37 -23.46
CA VAL A 120 12.26 -30.71 -22.93
C VAL A 120 11.28 -31.45 -23.83
N GLU A 121 10.34 -30.73 -24.46
CA GLU A 121 9.40 -31.30 -25.44
C GLU A 121 10.11 -31.73 -26.73
N ASN A 122 11.11 -30.96 -27.19
CA ASN A 122 11.78 -31.15 -28.47
C ASN A 122 13.30 -31.38 -28.28
N SER A 123 13.65 -32.45 -27.56
CA SER A 123 15.03 -32.80 -27.17
C SER A 123 16.07 -32.90 -28.31
N ASN A 124 15.65 -32.86 -29.57
CA ASN A 124 16.51 -33.03 -30.75
C ASN A 124 16.85 -31.72 -31.48
N SER A 125 16.18 -30.58 -31.17
CA SER A 125 16.30 -29.35 -31.98
C SER A 125 17.07 -28.20 -31.32
N VAL A 126 17.29 -28.25 -30.01
CA VAL A 126 17.89 -27.15 -29.24
C VAL A 126 19.15 -27.67 -28.54
N THR A 127 20.22 -26.87 -28.55
CA THR A 127 21.49 -27.28 -27.96
C THR A 127 21.44 -27.23 -26.43
N LEU A 128 22.15 -28.15 -25.78
CA LEU A 128 22.22 -28.23 -24.32
C LEU A 128 22.75 -26.92 -23.67
N HIS A 129 23.60 -26.20 -24.41
CA HIS A 129 24.08 -24.87 -24.01
C HIS A 129 22.96 -23.81 -23.98
N GLU A 130 22.04 -23.82 -24.95
CA GLU A 130 20.89 -22.91 -24.97
C GLU A 130 19.94 -23.17 -23.79
N ALA A 131 19.70 -24.43 -23.44
CA ALA A 131 18.89 -24.78 -22.28
C ALA A 131 19.47 -24.25 -20.97
N TYR A 132 20.78 -24.40 -20.75
CA TYR A 132 21.46 -23.81 -19.59
C TYR A 132 21.43 -22.28 -19.61
N SER A 133 21.50 -21.66 -20.79
CA SER A 133 21.38 -20.21 -20.91
C SER A 133 19.99 -19.70 -20.49
N TYR A 134 18.92 -20.41 -20.85
CA TYR A 134 17.55 -20.08 -20.43
C TYR A 134 17.36 -20.29 -18.92
N ALA A 135 17.91 -21.37 -18.35
CA ALA A 135 17.88 -21.63 -16.91
C ALA A 135 18.64 -20.56 -16.10
N ALA A 136 19.82 -20.16 -16.59
CA ALA A 136 20.60 -19.07 -15.99
C ALA A 136 19.84 -17.74 -16.09
N GLY A 137 19.21 -17.46 -17.23
CA GLY A 137 18.36 -16.28 -17.45
C GLY A 137 17.16 -16.23 -16.49
N LEU A 138 16.44 -17.34 -16.34
CA LEU A 138 15.33 -17.47 -15.39
C LEU A 138 15.79 -17.23 -13.95
N SER A 139 16.88 -17.87 -13.54
CA SER A 139 17.46 -17.73 -12.20
C SER A 139 17.88 -16.28 -11.91
N ALA A 140 18.52 -15.63 -12.88
CA ALA A 140 18.89 -14.21 -12.79
C ALA A 140 17.66 -13.31 -12.69
N CYS A 141 16.60 -13.57 -13.47
CA CYS A 141 15.36 -12.79 -13.40
C CYS A 141 14.68 -12.87 -12.04
N VAL A 142 14.66 -14.06 -11.41
CA VAL A 142 14.08 -14.22 -10.06
C VAL A 142 14.89 -13.47 -9.01
N LEU A 143 16.23 -13.56 -9.06
CA LEU A 143 17.11 -12.83 -8.14
C LEU A 143 16.99 -11.32 -8.30
N VAL A 144 17.02 -10.83 -9.54
CA VAL A 144 16.86 -9.39 -9.84
C VAL A 144 15.50 -8.90 -9.38
N TRP A 145 14.42 -9.65 -9.64
CA TRP A 145 13.08 -9.31 -9.16
C TRP A 145 13.05 -9.20 -7.63
N ALA A 146 13.56 -10.19 -6.90
CA ALA A 146 13.57 -10.18 -5.44
C ALA A 146 14.32 -8.98 -4.86
N VAL A 147 15.50 -8.66 -5.42
CA VAL A 147 16.29 -7.50 -5.01
C VAL A 147 15.56 -6.19 -5.31
N LEU A 148 15.01 -6.03 -6.52
CA LEU A 148 14.28 -4.83 -6.91
C LEU A 148 13.05 -4.61 -6.04
N HIS A 149 12.28 -5.68 -5.78
CA HIS A 149 11.07 -5.65 -4.95
C HIS A 149 11.37 -5.14 -3.54
N HIS A 150 12.35 -5.74 -2.86
CA HIS A 150 12.70 -5.33 -1.49
C HIS A 150 13.29 -3.92 -1.44
N LEU A 151 14.14 -3.54 -2.41
CA LEU A 151 14.65 -2.18 -2.51
C LEU A 151 13.52 -1.16 -2.70
N TYR A 152 12.60 -1.43 -3.62
CA TYR A 152 11.47 -0.56 -3.90
C TYR A 152 10.62 -0.34 -2.64
N PHE A 153 10.15 -1.42 -2.00
CA PHE A 153 9.30 -1.32 -0.81
C PHE A 153 10.00 -0.62 0.35
N TYR A 154 11.27 -0.96 0.62
CA TYR A 154 12.06 -0.32 1.67
C TYR A 154 12.19 1.20 1.45
N HIS A 155 12.51 1.63 0.23
CA HIS A 155 12.68 3.05 -0.07
C HIS A 155 11.34 3.81 -0.16
N MET A 156 10.26 3.20 -0.65
CA MET A 156 8.93 3.81 -0.64
C MET A 156 8.37 4.00 0.76
N GLN A 157 8.62 3.06 1.67
CA GLN A 157 8.28 3.24 3.09
C GLN A 157 9.05 4.41 3.71
N ARG A 158 10.35 4.57 3.38
CA ARG A 158 11.14 5.73 3.84
C ARG A 158 10.64 7.05 3.28
N VAL A 159 10.19 7.11 2.02
CA VAL A 159 9.58 8.33 1.47
C VAL A 159 8.29 8.66 2.21
N GLY A 160 7.41 7.67 2.43
CA GLY A 160 6.17 7.84 3.19
C GLY A 160 6.42 8.36 4.60
N MET A 161 7.34 7.71 5.32
CA MET A 161 7.74 8.11 6.68
C MET A 161 8.27 9.55 6.73
N ARG A 162 9.13 9.94 5.78
CA ARG A 162 9.65 11.32 5.69
C ARG A 162 8.54 12.33 5.51
N LEU A 163 7.61 12.06 4.59
CA LEU A 163 6.44 12.91 4.36
C LEU A 163 5.57 12.99 5.63
N ARG A 164 5.32 11.87 6.29
CA ARG A 164 4.56 11.81 7.55
C ARG A 164 5.19 12.71 8.62
N VAL A 165 6.50 12.56 8.85
CA VAL A 165 7.24 13.37 9.84
C VAL A 165 7.21 14.86 9.49
N ALA A 166 7.41 15.21 8.22
CA ALA A 166 7.36 16.61 7.77
C ALA A 166 6.00 17.26 8.01
N VAL A 167 4.92 16.55 7.67
CA VAL A 167 3.55 17.04 7.86
C VAL A 167 3.21 17.15 9.35
N CYS A 168 3.63 16.19 10.19
CA CYS A 168 3.48 16.29 11.64
C CYS A 168 4.16 17.55 12.21
N HIS A 169 5.39 17.84 11.74
CA HIS A 169 6.11 19.04 12.14
C HIS A 169 5.35 20.32 11.76
N MET A 170 4.85 20.41 10.52
CA MET A 170 4.07 21.57 10.08
C MET A 170 2.77 21.75 10.87
N ILE A 171 2.02 20.66 11.12
CA ILE A 171 0.80 20.70 11.92
C ILE A 171 1.11 21.20 13.34
N TYR A 172 2.19 20.70 13.95
CA TYR A 172 2.60 21.11 15.29
C TYR A 172 2.99 22.60 15.33
N CYS A 173 3.82 23.06 14.40
CA CYS A 173 4.20 24.46 14.30
C CYS A 173 2.99 25.36 14.07
N LYS A 174 2.06 24.94 13.21
CA LYS A 174 0.83 25.69 12.96
C LYS A 174 -0.06 25.75 14.20
N ALA A 175 -0.22 24.64 14.93
CA ALA A 175 -1.02 24.57 16.15
C ALA A 175 -0.55 25.55 17.22
N LEU A 176 0.77 25.76 17.35
CA LEU A 176 1.36 26.74 18.28
C LEU A 176 1.10 28.20 17.89
N HIS A 177 0.75 28.47 16.63
CA HIS A 177 0.52 29.81 16.09
C HIS A 177 -0.96 30.06 15.71
N LEU A 178 -1.88 29.17 16.11
CA LEU A 178 -3.31 29.39 15.88
C LEU A 178 -3.83 30.53 16.76
N SER A 179 -4.58 31.45 16.17
CA SER A 179 -5.28 32.50 16.93
C SER A 179 -6.37 31.88 17.82
N SER A 180 -6.75 32.56 18.90
CA SER A 180 -7.82 32.09 19.79
C SER A 180 -9.15 31.86 19.06
N SER A 181 -9.45 32.66 18.03
CA SER A 181 -10.64 32.49 17.17
C SER A 181 -10.57 31.21 16.32
N ALA A 182 -9.40 30.89 15.77
CA ALA A 182 -9.19 29.64 15.03
C ALA A 182 -9.16 28.42 15.95
N MET A 183 -8.59 28.55 17.16
CA MET A 183 -8.58 27.51 18.19
C MET A 183 -10.00 27.15 18.67
N GLY A 184 -10.93 28.12 18.67
CA GLY A 184 -12.35 27.84 18.94
C GLY A 184 -13.03 26.98 17.86
N LYS A 185 -12.51 26.99 16.62
CA LYS A 185 -13.00 26.17 15.50
C LYS A 185 -12.28 24.82 15.38
N THR A 186 -10.99 24.77 15.75
CA THR A 186 -10.16 23.58 15.69
C THR A 186 -9.88 23.05 17.09
N THR A 187 -10.58 21.99 17.49
CA THR A 187 -10.40 21.41 18.83
C THR A 187 -9.08 20.66 18.94
N THR A 188 -8.49 20.59 20.13
CA THR A 188 -7.29 19.77 20.41
C THR A 188 -7.47 18.31 19.96
N CYS A 189 -8.68 17.77 20.12
CA CYS A 189 -9.04 16.43 19.66
C CYS A 189 -8.91 16.27 18.14
N GLN A 190 -9.32 17.29 17.36
CA GLN A 190 -9.16 17.27 15.91
C GLN A 190 -7.68 17.26 15.50
N ILE A 191 -6.83 18.05 16.15
CA ILE A 191 -5.38 18.07 15.89
C ILE A 191 -4.76 16.69 16.19
N VAL A 192 -5.13 16.07 17.31
CA VAL A 192 -4.67 14.72 17.67
C VAL A 192 -5.14 13.68 16.63
N ASN A 193 -6.38 13.78 16.14
CA ASN A 193 -6.88 12.89 15.10
C ASN A 193 -6.12 13.06 13.77
N LEU A 194 -5.79 14.31 13.39
CA LEU A 194 -4.95 14.56 12.21
C LEU A 194 -3.60 13.85 12.36
N LEU A 195 -2.89 14.09 13.47
CA LEU A 195 -1.56 13.52 13.73
C LEU A 195 -1.55 11.98 13.85
N SER A 196 -2.64 11.38 14.36
CA SER A 196 -2.70 9.94 14.62
C SER A 196 -3.31 9.11 13.49
N ASN A 197 -4.18 9.68 12.65
CA ASN A 197 -4.89 8.93 11.61
C ASN A 197 -4.61 9.45 10.20
N ASP A 198 -4.74 10.76 9.97
CA ASP A 198 -4.60 11.34 8.63
C ASP A 198 -3.16 11.28 8.12
N VAL A 199 -2.19 11.63 8.96
CA VAL A 199 -0.78 11.63 8.55
C VAL A 199 -0.26 10.20 8.27
N ASN A 200 -0.79 9.18 8.95
CA ASN A 200 -0.43 7.78 8.70
C ASN A 200 -0.84 7.26 7.31
N ARG A 201 -1.75 7.95 6.60
CA ARG A 201 -2.13 7.61 5.22
C ARG A 201 -0.97 7.82 4.25
N PHE A 202 -0.06 8.75 4.55
CA PHE A 202 1.09 9.04 3.70
C PHE A 202 2.10 7.89 3.61
N ASP A 203 2.20 7.05 4.65
CA ASP A 203 3.04 5.85 4.64
C ASP A 203 2.50 4.80 3.66
N GLN A 204 1.18 4.68 3.56
CA GLN A 204 0.51 3.68 2.75
C GLN A 204 0.45 4.08 1.28
N ILE A 205 0.07 5.32 0.99
CA ILE A 205 -0.03 5.81 -0.41
C ILE A 205 1.33 5.79 -1.11
N SER A 206 2.43 6.10 -0.42
CA SER A 206 3.76 6.14 -1.04
C SER A 206 4.16 4.78 -1.61
N MET A 207 3.74 3.67 -0.98
CA MET A 207 4.03 2.31 -1.43
C MET A 207 3.24 1.90 -2.68
N PHE A 208 2.00 2.38 -2.83
CA PHE A 208 1.09 1.86 -3.87
C PHE A 208 0.89 2.81 -5.05
N LEU A 209 1.17 4.09 -4.92
CA LEU A 209 0.82 5.11 -5.93
C LEU A 209 1.45 4.85 -7.32
N HIS A 210 2.64 4.24 -7.41
CA HIS A 210 3.22 3.87 -8.72
C HIS A 210 2.42 2.79 -9.48
N TYR A 211 1.66 1.95 -8.80
CA TYR A 211 0.84 0.93 -9.46
C TYR A 211 -0.32 1.51 -10.27
N LEU A 212 -0.69 2.78 -10.08
CA LEU A 212 -1.70 3.44 -10.93
C LEU A 212 -1.30 3.55 -12.40
N TRP A 213 -0.01 3.66 -12.70
CA TRP A 213 0.50 3.72 -14.07
C TRP A 213 1.24 2.44 -14.46
N VAL A 214 1.98 1.81 -13.55
CA VAL A 214 2.66 0.53 -13.82
C VAL A 214 1.63 -0.59 -14.08
N GLY A 215 0.54 -0.65 -13.32
CA GLY A 215 -0.49 -1.67 -13.47
C GLY A 215 -1.11 -1.72 -14.87
N PRO A 216 -1.62 -0.60 -15.41
CA PRO A 216 -2.13 -0.55 -16.79
C PRO A 216 -1.08 -0.87 -17.85
N LEU A 217 0.16 -0.36 -17.71
CA LEU A 217 1.24 -0.66 -18.65
C LEU A 217 1.59 -2.15 -18.66
N GLN A 218 1.64 -2.78 -17.48
CA GLN A 218 1.87 -4.21 -17.36
C GLN A 218 0.72 -5.02 -17.96
N ALA A 219 -0.54 -4.62 -17.73
CA ALA A 219 -1.70 -5.27 -18.35
C ALA A 219 -1.64 -5.22 -19.88
N ILE A 220 -1.24 -4.08 -20.45
CA ILE A 220 -1.03 -3.92 -21.91
C ILE A 220 0.11 -4.84 -22.39
N ALA A 221 1.26 -4.83 -21.71
CA ALA A 221 2.40 -5.66 -22.08
C ALA A 221 2.09 -7.16 -22.03
N VAL A 222 1.43 -7.63 -20.96
CA VAL A 222 1.02 -9.03 -20.85
C VAL A 222 -0.03 -9.39 -21.90
N THR A 223 -0.97 -8.50 -22.19
CA THR A 223 -1.96 -8.72 -23.26
C THR A 223 -1.28 -8.88 -24.62
N ALA A 224 -0.27 -8.05 -24.93
CA ALA A 224 0.50 -8.16 -26.16
C ALA A 224 1.25 -9.50 -26.25
N LEU A 225 1.87 -9.95 -25.15
CA LEU A 225 2.55 -11.25 -25.11
C LEU A 225 1.56 -12.42 -25.25
N LEU A 226 0.42 -12.37 -24.56
CA LEU A 226 -0.62 -13.39 -24.71
C LEU A 226 -1.17 -13.43 -26.14
N TRP A 227 -1.35 -12.27 -26.78
CA TRP A 227 -1.78 -12.21 -28.18
C TRP A 227 -0.76 -12.87 -29.12
N MET A 228 0.55 -12.72 -28.84
CA MET A 228 1.59 -13.39 -29.62
C MET A 228 1.59 -14.92 -29.43
N GLU A 229 1.24 -15.42 -28.24
CA GLU A 229 1.28 -16.85 -27.92
C GLU A 229 0.02 -17.61 -28.38
N ILE A 230 -1.17 -17.04 -28.18
CA ILE A 230 -2.46 -17.73 -28.43
C ILE A 230 -3.42 -16.95 -29.34
N GLY A 231 -3.14 -15.68 -29.65
CA GLY A 231 -4.01 -14.85 -30.51
C GLY A 231 -5.31 -14.40 -29.83
N ILE A 232 -6.41 -14.40 -30.58
CA ILE A 232 -7.73 -13.87 -30.18
C ILE A 232 -8.26 -14.40 -28.83
N PRO A 233 -8.10 -15.68 -28.45
CA PRO A 233 -8.55 -16.19 -27.15
C PRO A 233 -8.09 -15.40 -25.94
N CYS A 234 -6.93 -14.72 -26.01
CA CYS A 234 -6.44 -13.90 -24.89
C CYS A 234 -7.41 -12.77 -24.51
N LEU A 235 -8.16 -12.23 -25.48
CA LEU A 235 -9.09 -11.14 -25.23
C LEU A 235 -10.25 -11.56 -24.33
N ALA A 236 -10.66 -12.83 -24.36
CA ALA A 236 -11.70 -13.35 -23.48
C ALA A 236 -11.24 -13.34 -22.01
N GLY A 237 -10.00 -13.76 -21.74
CA GLY A 237 -9.39 -13.66 -20.41
C GLY A 237 -9.23 -12.21 -19.94
N MET A 238 -8.83 -11.31 -20.83
CA MET A 238 -8.72 -9.87 -20.51
C MET A 238 -10.09 -9.21 -20.26
N ALA A 239 -11.15 -9.63 -20.95
CA ALA A 239 -12.51 -9.18 -20.68
C ALA A 239 -12.96 -9.60 -19.27
N VAL A 240 -12.63 -10.83 -18.85
CA VAL A 240 -12.86 -11.28 -17.47
C VAL A 240 -12.11 -10.40 -16.48
N LEU A 241 -10.84 -10.05 -16.72
CA LEU A 241 -10.09 -9.13 -15.85
C LEU A 241 -10.83 -7.80 -15.67
N ILE A 242 -11.29 -7.19 -16.75
CA ILE A 242 -12.01 -5.90 -16.69
C ILE A 242 -13.30 -6.05 -15.87
N ILE A 243 -14.08 -7.10 -16.09
CA ILE A 243 -15.30 -7.38 -15.32
C ILE A 243 -14.97 -7.54 -13.83
N LEU A 244 -13.91 -8.29 -13.50
CA LEU A 244 -13.46 -8.49 -12.12
C LEU A 244 -13.06 -7.16 -11.46
N LEU A 245 -12.35 -6.28 -12.16
CA LEU A 245 -11.98 -4.95 -11.64
C LEU A 245 -13.21 -4.06 -11.38
N LEU A 246 -14.23 -4.14 -12.23
CA LEU A 246 -15.50 -3.42 -12.03
C LEU A 246 -16.25 -3.97 -10.81
N VAL A 247 -16.32 -5.31 -10.66
CA VAL A 247 -16.93 -5.97 -9.49
C VAL A 247 -16.19 -5.58 -8.21
N GLN A 248 -14.86 -5.62 -8.19
CA GLN A 248 -14.04 -5.19 -7.05
C GLN A 248 -14.29 -3.70 -6.70
N SER A 249 -14.44 -2.84 -7.71
CA SER A 249 -14.77 -1.42 -7.50
C SER A 249 -16.15 -1.23 -6.87
N CYS A 250 -17.15 -2.03 -7.28
CA CYS A 250 -18.46 -2.06 -6.66
C CYS A 250 -18.39 -2.54 -5.20
N PHE A 251 -17.61 -3.60 -4.93
CA PHE A 251 -17.34 -4.06 -3.56
C PHE A 251 -16.70 -2.96 -2.71
N GLY A 252 -15.76 -2.19 -3.26
CA GLY A 252 -15.16 -1.04 -2.58
C GLY A 252 -16.20 0.00 -2.14
N LYS A 253 -17.13 0.38 -3.02
CA LYS A 253 -18.22 1.33 -2.69
C LYS A 253 -19.14 0.78 -1.60
N LEU A 254 -19.53 -0.49 -1.70
CA LEU A 254 -20.37 -1.14 -0.70
C LEU A 254 -19.65 -1.25 0.65
N PHE A 255 -18.36 -1.58 0.65
CA PHE A 255 -17.51 -1.63 1.84
C PHE A 255 -17.46 -0.27 2.53
N SER A 256 -17.26 0.82 1.77
CA SER A 256 -17.28 2.18 2.30
C SER A 256 -18.62 2.55 2.95
N SER A 257 -19.75 2.19 2.32
CA SER A 257 -21.08 2.45 2.88
C SER A 257 -21.33 1.67 4.17
N LEU A 258 -20.95 0.40 4.22
CA LEU A 258 -21.06 -0.42 5.44
C LEU A 258 -20.16 0.11 6.56
N ARG A 259 -18.94 0.55 6.22
CA ARG A 259 -18.00 1.15 7.17
C ARG A 259 -18.58 2.42 7.83
N SER A 260 -19.25 3.28 7.03
CA SER A 260 -19.93 4.48 7.56
C SER A 260 -21.03 4.11 8.56
N LYS A 261 -21.91 3.17 8.19
CA LYS A 261 -23.01 2.71 9.07
C LYS A 261 -22.49 2.06 10.35
N THR A 262 -21.40 1.28 10.26
CA THR A 262 -20.74 0.73 11.45
C THR A 262 -20.19 1.82 12.35
N ALA A 263 -19.60 2.89 11.80
CA ALA A 263 -19.11 4.01 12.58
C ALA A 263 -20.25 4.72 13.34
N GLU A 264 -21.36 5.02 12.68
CA GLU A 264 -22.56 5.63 13.31
C GLU A 264 -23.09 4.80 14.49
N LEU A 265 -23.27 3.48 14.30
CA LEU A 265 -23.72 2.57 15.37
C LEU A 265 -22.69 2.45 16.51
N THR A 266 -21.40 2.49 16.17
CA THR A 266 -20.32 2.45 17.17
C THR A 266 -20.32 3.71 18.03
N ASP A 267 -20.51 4.88 17.42
CA ASP A 267 -20.60 6.16 18.11
C ASP A 267 -21.80 6.19 19.06
N ASP A 268 -22.95 5.67 18.64
CA ASP A 268 -24.15 5.56 19.47
C ASP A 268 -23.93 4.64 20.69
N ARG A 269 -23.28 3.49 20.49
CA ARG A 269 -22.92 2.56 21.56
C ARG A 269 -21.94 3.21 22.55
N ILE A 270 -20.86 3.81 22.05
CA ILE A 270 -19.83 4.46 22.89
C ILE A 270 -20.43 5.62 23.67
N ARG A 271 -21.27 6.44 23.03
CA ARG A 271 -21.99 7.55 23.68
C ARG A 271 -22.89 7.05 24.80
N THR A 272 -23.61 5.95 24.60
CA THR A 272 -24.47 5.33 25.61
C THR A 272 -23.66 4.81 26.79
N ILE A 273 -22.56 4.08 26.53
CA ILE A 273 -21.66 3.59 27.57
C ILE A 273 -21.07 4.75 28.37
N SER A 274 -20.64 5.83 27.70
CA SER A 274 -20.10 7.02 28.38
C SER A 274 -21.14 7.64 29.33
N LYS A 275 -22.41 7.76 28.91
CA LYS A 275 -23.50 8.23 29.80
C LYS A 275 -23.68 7.34 31.02
N VAL A 276 -23.63 6.01 30.84
CA VAL A 276 -23.75 5.04 31.94
C VAL A 276 -22.57 5.15 32.90
N THR A 277 -21.34 5.27 32.40
CA THR A 277 -20.14 5.40 33.23
C THR A 277 -20.15 6.69 34.04
N THR A 278 -20.49 7.83 33.43
CA THR A 278 -20.60 9.12 34.13
C THR A 278 -21.73 9.12 35.17
N GLY A 279 -22.85 8.46 34.87
CA GLY A 279 -24.03 8.36 35.74
C GLY A 279 -24.04 7.16 36.69
N ILE A 280 -22.94 6.43 36.85
CA ILE A 280 -22.95 5.09 37.47
C ILE A 280 -23.46 5.10 38.91
N LYS A 281 -23.19 6.16 39.67
CA LYS A 281 -23.64 6.31 41.06
C LYS A 281 -25.16 6.32 41.14
N THR A 282 -25.83 7.11 40.31
CA THR A 282 -27.30 7.21 40.25
C THR A 282 -27.93 5.91 39.78
N ILE A 283 -27.32 5.26 38.77
CA ILE A 283 -27.80 3.97 38.25
C ILE A 283 -27.78 2.91 39.37
N LYS A 284 -26.70 2.85 40.16
CA LYS A 284 -26.60 1.93 41.30
C LYS A 284 -27.56 2.24 42.44
N MET A 285 -27.76 3.52 42.77
CA MET A 285 -28.73 3.91 43.80
C MET A 285 -30.17 3.50 43.44
N ASN A 286 -30.50 3.51 42.15
CA ASN A 286 -31.83 3.17 41.66
C ASN A 286 -31.97 1.71 41.16
N ALA A 287 -30.93 0.89 41.30
CA ALA A 287 -30.89 -0.49 40.81
C ALA A 287 -31.24 -0.65 39.30
N TRP A 288 -30.85 0.33 38.47
CA TRP A 288 -31.13 0.34 37.02
C TRP A 288 -30.10 -0.43 36.18
N GLU A 289 -29.18 -1.18 36.80
CA GLU A 289 -28.08 -1.84 36.08
C GLU A 289 -28.61 -2.83 35.04
N LYS A 290 -29.64 -3.62 35.38
CA LYS A 290 -30.21 -4.61 34.47
C LYS A 290 -30.74 -3.98 33.17
N SER A 291 -31.45 -2.86 33.27
CA SER A 291 -31.99 -2.16 32.10
C SER A 291 -30.88 -1.68 31.14
N PHE A 292 -29.76 -1.17 31.67
CA PHE A 292 -28.62 -0.78 30.84
C PHE A 292 -27.81 -1.97 30.33
N ILE A 293 -27.71 -3.04 31.12
CA ILE A 293 -27.10 -4.32 30.71
C ILE A 293 -27.86 -4.95 29.55
N ASP A 294 -29.17 -4.76 29.44
CA ASP A 294 -29.96 -5.29 28.32
C ASP A 294 -29.94 -4.35 27.10
N LEU A 295 -29.88 -3.02 27.32
CA LEU A 295 -29.83 -2.02 26.26
C LEU A 295 -28.52 -2.10 25.42
N ILE A 296 -27.37 -2.18 26.07
CA ILE A 296 -26.05 -2.14 25.41
C ILE A 296 -25.85 -3.31 24.43
N PRO A 297 -26.19 -4.57 24.76
CA PRO A 297 -26.17 -5.69 23.82
C PRO A 297 -27.10 -5.52 22.62
N GLY A 298 -28.23 -4.82 22.76
CA GLY A 298 -29.11 -4.45 21.65
C GLY A 298 -28.36 -3.62 20.59
N LEU A 299 -27.75 -2.52 21.03
CA LEU A 299 -26.91 -1.67 20.17
C LEU A 299 -25.74 -2.46 19.57
N ARG A 300 -25.11 -3.33 20.37
CA ARG A 300 -24.00 -4.17 19.91
C ARG A 300 -24.43 -5.17 18.84
N ARG A 301 -25.65 -5.71 18.91
CA ARG A 301 -26.17 -6.66 17.91
C ARG A 301 -26.37 -5.99 16.55
N GLU A 302 -26.87 -4.76 16.53
CA GLU A 302 -27.00 -3.97 15.30
C GLU A 302 -25.62 -3.63 14.71
N GLU A 303 -24.68 -3.19 15.55
CA GLU A 303 -23.29 -2.92 15.16
C GLU A 303 -22.64 -4.18 14.55
N ILE A 304 -22.72 -5.32 15.24
CA ILE A 304 -22.18 -6.61 14.80
C ILE A 304 -22.80 -7.06 13.49
N SER A 305 -24.11 -6.85 13.28
CA SER A 305 -24.77 -7.20 12.01
C SER A 305 -24.13 -6.48 10.81
N LYS A 306 -23.78 -5.20 10.96
CA LYS A 306 -23.07 -4.45 9.91
C LYS A 306 -21.61 -4.88 9.76
N ILE A 307 -20.91 -5.11 10.88
CA ILE A 307 -19.54 -5.63 10.87
C ILE A 307 -19.47 -6.98 10.16
N LEU A 308 -20.42 -7.88 10.42
CA LEU A 308 -20.47 -9.21 9.82
C LEU A 308 -20.68 -9.12 8.31
N ARG A 309 -21.60 -8.27 7.84
CA ARG A 309 -21.78 -8.01 6.40
C ARG A 309 -20.50 -7.46 5.76
N SER A 310 -19.81 -6.55 6.43
CA SER A 310 -18.51 -6.01 5.96
C SER A 310 -17.43 -7.11 5.92
N SER A 311 -17.44 -8.03 6.88
CA SER A 311 -16.51 -9.16 6.94
C SER A 311 -16.74 -10.15 5.79
N TYR A 312 -18.00 -10.51 5.52
CA TYR A 312 -18.37 -11.35 4.36
C TYR A 312 -17.92 -10.71 3.04
N LEU A 313 -18.16 -9.42 2.86
CA LEU A 313 -17.73 -8.70 1.66
C LEU A 313 -16.20 -8.70 1.50
N ARG A 314 -15.45 -8.57 2.60
CA ARG A 314 -13.99 -8.67 2.60
C ARG A 314 -13.53 -10.08 2.22
N GLY A 315 -14.19 -11.10 2.77
CA GLY A 315 -13.94 -12.51 2.42
C GLY A 315 -14.20 -12.80 0.94
N MET A 316 -15.31 -12.30 0.39
CA MET A 316 -15.63 -12.41 -1.04
C MET A 316 -14.58 -11.73 -1.92
N ASN A 317 -14.13 -10.52 -1.55
CA ASN A 317 -13.10 -9.82 -2.29
C ASN A 317 -11.75 -10.57 -2.29
N LEU A 318 -11.39 -11.19 -1.16
CA LEU A 318 -10.18 -12.02 -1.05
C LEU A 318 -10.31 -13.33 -1.85
N ALA A 319 -11.47 -13.97 -1.80
CA ALA A 319 -11.76 -15.16 -2.61
C ALA A 319 -11.66 -14.83 -4.11
N LEU A 320 -12.22 -13.69 -4.53
CA LEU A 320 -12.13 -13.21 -5.90
C LEU A 320 -10.67 -12.99 -6.35
N PHE A 321 -9.83 -12.45 -5.47
CA PHE A 321 -8.40 -12.29 -5.74
C PHE A 321 -7.70 -13.63 -6.03
N PHE A 322 -7.95 -14.69 -5.24
CA PHE A 322 -7.35 -16.01 -5.48
C PHE A 322 -7.95 -16.73 -6.69
N ALA A 323 -9.24 -16.52 -6.97
CA ALA A 323 -9.94 -17.16 -8.09
C ALA A 323 -9.69 -16.44 -9.44
N ALA A 324 -9.33 -15.16 -9.43
CA ALA A 324 -9.25 -14.31 -10.62
C ALA A 324 -8.39 -14.93 -11.73
N SER A 325 -7.14 -15.30 -11.41
CA SER A 325 -6.23 -15.90 -12.41
C SER A 325 -6.77 -17.20 -12.97
N LYS A 326 -7.38 -18.04 -12.13
CA LYS A 326 -7.94 -19.33 -12.57
C LYS A 326 -9.17 -19.17 -13.46
N ILE A 327 -10.05 -18.22 -13.17
CA ILE A 327 -11.21 -17.91 -14.03
C ILE A 327 -10.73 -17.36 -15.38
N MET A 328 -9.75 -16.43 -15.39
CA MET A 328 -9.18 -15.89 -16.62
C MET A 328 -8.56 -16.99 -17.49
N ILE A 329 -7.75 -17.87 -16.89
CA ILE A 329 -7.13 -19.01 -17.57
C ILE A 329 -8.20 -19.95 -18.15
N PHE A 330 -9.20 -20.32 -17.34
CA PHE A 330 -10.27 -21.23 -17.75
C PHE A 330 -11.03 -20.69 -18.97
N VAL A 331 -11.50 -19.44 -18.91
CA VAL A 331 -12.25 -18.81 -20.01
C VAL A 331 -11.40 -18.69 -21.27
N THR A 332 -10.10 -18.39 -21.13
CA THR A 332 -9.17 -18.29 -22.25
C THR A 332 -8.99 -19.63 -22.95
N PHE A 333 -8.74 -20.72 -22.21
CA PHE A 333 -8.56 -22.03 -22.82
C PHE A 333 -9.84 -22.61 -23.43
N ILE A 334 -11.01 -22.37 -22.81
CA ILE A 334 -12.29 -22.75 -23.42
C ILE A 334 -12.51 -22.00 -24.74
N THR A 335 -12.21 -20.69 -24.77
CA THR A 335 -12.34 -19.89 -26.00
C THR A 335 -11.35 -20.35 -27.07
N ASN A 336 -10.16 -20.80 -26.67
CA ASN A 336 -9.18 -21.34 -27.59
C ASN A 336 -9.65 -22.67 -28.21
N GLU A 337 -10.18 -23.58 -27.40
CA GLU A 337 -10.75 -24.85 -27.89
C GLU A 337 -11.91 -24.59 -28.87
N LEU A 338 -12.79 -23.63 -28.56
CA LEU A 338 -13.90 -23.23 -29.44
C LEU A 338 -13.45 -22.61 -30.77
N LEU A 339 -12.21 -22.15 -30.87
CA LEU A 339 -11.61 -21.59 -32.07
C LEU A 339 -10.71 -22.61 -32.81
N ASP A 340 -10.73 -23.88 -32.38
CA ASP A 340 -9.95 -24.99 -32.97
C ASP A 340 -8.43 -24.71 -33.05
N ASN A 341 -7.92 -23.91 -32.11
CA ASN A 341 -6.50 -23.56 -32.05
C ASN A 341 -5.71 -24.65 -31.28
N LEU A 342 -4.73 -25.28 -31.93
CA LEU A 342 -3.84 -26.23 -31.26
C LEU A 342 -2.83 -25.50 -30.36
N ILE A 343 -2.82 -25.82 -29.06
CA ILE A 343 -1.87 -25.25 -28.09
C ILE A 343 -0.86 -26.33 -27.66
N THR A 344 0.42 -25.98 -27.64
CA THR A 344 1.51 -26.80 -27.07
C THR A 344 1.61 -26.66 -25.55
N ALA A 345 2.21 -27.63 -24.85
CA ALA A 345 2.34 -27.52 -23.39
C ALA A 345 3.20 -26.31 -22.98
N SER A 346 4.25 -25.98 -23.73
CA SER A 346 5.02 -24.73 -23.53
C SER A 346 4.15 -23.47 -23.54
N GLN A 347 3.25 -23.31 -24.52
CA GLN A 347 2.33 -22.17 -24.59
C GLN A 347 1.34 -22.14 -23.42
N VAL A 348 0.79 -23.28 -23.01
CA VAL A 348 -0.10 -23.38 -21.84
C VAL A 348 0.60 -22.83 -20.60
N PHE A 349 1.84 -23.25 -20.35
CA PHE A 349 2.62 -22.78 -19.20
C PHE A 349 2.88 -21.27 -19.26
N VAL A 350 3.29 -20.74 -20.41
CA VAL A 350 3.51 -19.29 -20.57
C VAL A 350 2.23 -18.50 -20.28
N VAL A 351 1.09 -18.92 -20.84
CA VAL A 351 -0.21 -18.26 -20.63
C VAL A 351 -0.62 -18.28 -19.16
N VAL A 352 -0.49 -19.44 -18.49
CA VAL A 352 -0.81 -19.57 -17.06
C VAL A 352 0.05 -18.62 -16.22
N THR A 353 1.37 -18.62 -16.42
CA THR A 353 2.27 -17.78 -15.62
C THR A 353 2.10 -16.28 -15.93
N LEU A 354 1.79 -15.91 -17.17
CA LEU A 354 1.48 -14.52 -17.54
C LEU A 354 0.20 -14.00 -16.85
N PHE A 355 -0.87 -14.81 -16.79
CA PHE A 355 -2.07 -14.44 -16.02
C PHE A 355 -1.81 -14.35 -14.52
N GLU A 356 -0.98 -15.23 -13.96
CA GLU A 356 -0.57 -15.16 -12.56
C GLU A 356 0.29 -13.92 -12.25
N ALA A 357 1.10 -13.44 -13.20
CA ALA A 357 1.83 -12.19 -13.06
C ALA A 357 0.89 -10.97 -12.91
N LEU A 358 -0.23 -10.95 -13.65
CA LEU A 358 -1.24 -9.88 -13.55
C LEU A 358 -2.04 -9.89 -12.25
N GLN A 359 -2.11 -11.03 -11.57
CA GLN A 359 -2.94 -11.19 -10.37
C GLN A 359 -2.60 -10.12 -9.32
N PHE A 360 -1.33 -9.97 -8.95
CA PHE A 360 -0.94 -9.02 -7.90
C PHE A 360 -1.04 -7.55 -8.33
N SER A 361 -0.51 -7.21 -9.50
CA SER A 361 -0.45 -5.82 -9.94
C SER A 361 -1.83 -5.26 -10.28
N SER A 362 -2.64 -6.01 -11.04
CA SER A 362 -3.94 -5.56 -11.50
C SER A 362 -5.05 -5.76 -10.46
N THR A 363 -5.13 -6.91 -9.78
CA THR A 363 -6.30 -7.22 -8.92
C THR A 363 -6.12 -6.87 -7.44
N LEU A 364 -4.89 -6.56 -7.01
CA LEU A 364 -4.57 -6.24 -5.61
C LEU A 364 -3.94 -4.84 -5.47
N TYR A 365 -2.80 -4.57 -6.12
CA TYR A 365 -2.09 -3.31 -5.93
C TYR A 365 -2.78 -2.11 -6.58
N PHE A 366 -3.31 -2.25 -7.81
CA PHE A 366 -4.03 -1.16 -8.47
C PHE A 366 -5.28 -0.69 -7.68
N PRO A 367 -6.19 -1.58 -7.25
CA PRO A 367 -7.32 -1.17 -6.40
C PRO A 367 -6.89 -0.53 -5.08
N MET A 368 -5.85 -1.07 -4.42
CA MET A 368 -5.30 -0.44 -3.22
C MET A 368 -4.73 0.95 -3.49
N ALA A 369 -4.05 1.16 -4.61
CA ALA A 369 -3.54 2.47 -4.99
C ALA A 369 -4.67 3.49 -5.15
N VAL A 370 -5.77 3.11 -5.81
CA VAL A 370 -6.97 3.96 -5.96
C VAL A 370 -7.59 4.28 -4.58
N GLU A 371 -7.75 3.28 -3.72
CA GLU A 371 -8.26 3.48 -2.35
C GLU A 371 -7.37 4.46 -1.56
N LYS A 372 -6.05 4.23 -1.55
CA LYS A 372 -5.10 5.06 -0.79
C LYS A 372 -4.99 6.47 -1.33
N VAL A 373 -5.12 6.68 -2.64
CA VAL A 373 -5.24 8.02 -3.22
C VAL A 373 -6.49 8.72 -2.72
N SER A 374 -7.65 8.06 -2.75
CA SER A 374 -8.89 8.64 -2.24
C SER A 374 -8.77 9.03 -0.75
N GLU A 375 -8.22 8.16 0.09
CA GLU A 375 -8.00 8.44 1.51
C GLU A 375 -7.03 9.63 1.70
N ALA A 376 -5.90 9.65 0.99
CA ALA A 376 -4.91 10.71 1.12
C ALA A 376 -5.43 12.07 0.65
N VAL A 377 -6.25 12.13 -0.40
CA VAL A 377 -6.86 13.39 -0.86
C VAL A 377 -7.77 14.00 0.22
N VAL A 378 -8.57 13.17 0.89
CA VAL A 378 -9.41 13.61 2.02
C VAL A 378 -8.55 14.09 3.19
N SER A 379 -7.50 13.34 3.55
CA SER A 379 -6.58 13.75 4.62
C SER A 379 -5.84 15.05 4.30
N ILE A 380 -5.33 15.23 3.08
CA ILE A 380 -4.70 16.48 2.65
C ILE A 380 -5.68 17.65 2.74
N ARG A 381 -6.95 17.46 2.35
CA ARG A 381 -7.99 18.49 2.46
C ARG A 381 -8.31 18.87 3.91
N ARG A 382 -8.20 17.93 4.86
CA ARG A 382 -8.40 18.20 6.29
C ARG A 382 -7.20 18.87 6.95
N ILE A 383 -6.00 18.63 6.42
CA ILE A 383 -4.73 19.19 6.94
C ILE A 383 -4.49 20.61 6.40
N LYS A 384 -4.79 20.86 5.12
CA LYS A 384 -4.81 22.21 4.53
C LYS A 384 -5.82 23.08 5.27
#